data_AF-U3B5V7-F1
#
_entry.id   AF-U3B5V7-F1
#
_cell.length_a   1.000
_cell.length_b   1.000
_cell.length_c   1.000
_cell.angle_alpha   90.00
_cell.angle_beta   90.00
_cell.angle_gamma   90.00
#
_symmetry.space_group_name_H-M   'P 1'
#
loop_
_entity.id
_entity.type
_entity.pdbx_description
1 polymer ?
#
loop_
_entity_poly.entity_id
_entity_poly.type
_entity_poly.pdbx_seq_one_letter_code
_entity_poly.pdbx_strand_id
1 'polypeptide(L)'
;MENSDLKSKRRNGGEGIYPRALLKFDLSDPDFLELVQSESVNKLHQIQSLLTHKPEIFEPSNNLVWETIVTIANQVRIPLVENTLNHMYPVENGEVSVDNILRLESYDTNLAIYKAIGDAVSVYIDFCYKHFIDSSLSDDDYKLMMESFLCGAQLTTANYESLISAASKLSFHEANEERKKQSEEKAKRAIELRDNLKQAHPTKSDSWIAERVVIKITDELNAQLADDEKKRSVSKKTIQRYFTEANKRQL
;
A
#
# COMPACT_ATOMS: atom_id res chain seq x y z
N MET A 1 15.33 16.75 -5.78
CA MET A 1 14.18 15.85 -5.56
C MET A 1 14.07 15.69 -4.07
N GLU A 2 13.07 16.32 -3.47
CA GLU A 2 12.87 16.33 -2.03
C GLU A 2 12.56 14.91 -1.53
N ASN A 3 13.06 14.57 -0.35
CA ASN A 3 12.87 13.27 0.32
C ASN A 3 11.39 12.91 0.62
N SER A 4 10.42 13.72 0.18
CA SER A 4 8.99 13.59 0.46
C SER A 4 8.29 12.46 -0.28
N ASP A 5 8.88 11.96 -1.38
CA ASP A 5 8.19 11.02 -2.28
C ASP A 5 8.59 9.55 -2.06
N LEU A 6 9.57 9.27 -1.19
CA LEU A 6 10.01 7.91 -0.93
C LEU A 6 8.99 7.19 -0.04
N LYS A 7 8.53 6.01 -0.48
CA LYS A 7 7.61 5.15 0.28
C LYS A 7 8.35 4.01 0.99
N SER A 8 7.64 3.37 1.90
CA SER A 8 8.01 2.10 2.51
C SER A 8 8.24 1.03 1.45
N LYS A 9 8.88 -0.07 1.84
CA LYS A 9 8.93 -1.31 1.08
C LYS A 9 7.88 -2.27 1.63
N ARG A 10 7.30 -3.08 0.73
CA ARG A 10 6.52 -4.26 1.09
C ARG A 10 7.43 -5.46 1.31
N ARG A 11 6.90 -6.49 1.98
CA ARG A 11 7.62 -7.74 2.25
C ARG A 11 8.11 -8.48 1.00
N ASN A 12 7.46 -8.27 -0.14
CA ASN A 12 7.87 -8.83 -1.43
C ASN A 12 8.87 -7.93 -2.20
N GLY A 13 9.41 -6.89 -1.57
CA GLY A 13 10.36 -5.95 -2.17
C GLY A 13 9.73 -4.85 -3.03
N GLY A 14 8.42 -4.88 -3.26
CA GLY A 14 7.74 -3.82 -4.01
C GLY A 14 7.59 -2.52 -3.20
N GLU A 15 7.31 -1.41 -3.88
CA GLU A 15 6.95 -0.14 -3.24
C GLU A 15 5.67 -0.33 -2.38
N GLY A 16 5.70 0.15 -1.14
CA GLY A 16 4.59 0.20 -0.20
C GLY A 16 3.77 1.49 -0.28
N ILE A 17 2.89 1.70 0.70
CA ILE A 17 1.94 2.81 0.74
C ILE A 17 2.27 3.85 1.81
N TYR A 18 3.13 3.51 2.77
CA TYR A 18 3.51 4.43 3.84
C TYR A 18 4.60 5.39 3.36
N PRO A 19 4.50 6.70 3.64
CA PRO A 19 5.63 7.60 3.47
C PRO A 19 6.81 7.15 4.33
N ARG A 20 8.03 7.12 3.76
CA ARG A 20 9.24 6.74 4.49
C ARG A 20 9.51 7.66 5.69
N ALA A 21 9.09 8.91 5.61
CA ALA A 21 9.17 9.86 6.72
C ALA A 21 8.43 9.38 7.98
N LEU A 22 7.33 8.61 7.85
CA LEU A 22 6.62 8.01 8.98
C LEU A 22 7.39 6.87 9.65
N LEU A 23 8.39 6.31 8.96
CA LEU A 23 9.24 5.25 9.48
C LEU A 23 10.55 5.80 10.06
N LYS A 24 10.74 7.13 10.08
CA LYS A 24 11.97 7.73 10.61
C LYS A 24 12.11 7.38 12.09
N PHE A 25 13.20 6.70 12.44
CA PHE A 25 13.54 6.32 13.80
C PHE A 25 15.07 6.31 13.95
N ASP A 26 15.66 7.49 13.81
CA ASP A 26 17.10 7.68 13.72
C ASP A 26 17.71 7.94 15.10
N LEU A 27 18.37 6.93 15.66
CA LEU A 27 18.99 6.98 16.99
C LEU A 27 20.38 7.65 16.99
N SER A 28 20.83 8.23 15.87
CA SER A 28 22.09 8.99 15.83
C SER A 28 22.01 10.35 16.51
N ASP A 29 20.79 10.87 16.70
CA ASP A 29 20.52 12.08 17.48
C ASP A 29 20.57 11.76 18.99
N PRO A 30 21.53 12.32 19.76
CA PRO A 30 21.68 12.02 21.19
C PRO A 30 20.46 12.36 22.03
N ASP A 31 19.78 13.47 21.75
CA ASP A 31 18.62 13.92 22.54
C ASP A 31 17.43 12.98 22.31
N PHE A 32 17.24 12.56 21.05
CA PHE A 32 16.22 11.57 20.70
C PHE A 32 16.54 10.19 21.29
N LEU A 33 17.81 9.78 21.26
CA LEU A 33 18.26 8.53 21.86
C LEU A 33 18.00 8.49 23.37
N GLU A 34 18.34 9.55 24.10
CA GLU A 34 18.10 9.62 25.55
C GLU A 34 16.61 9.49 25.88
N LEU A 35 15.74 10.16 25.12
CA LEU A 35 14.29 10.02 25.25
C LEU A 35 13.84 8.58 25.03
N VAL A 36 14.28 7.96 23.92
CA VAL A 36 13.92 6.57 23.56
C VAL A 36 14.40 5.59 24.64
N GLN A 37 15.59 5.78 25.19
CA GLN A 37 16.13 4.93 26.27
C GLN A 37 15.30 5.04 27.54
N SER A 38 14.94 6.27 27.95
CA SER A 38 14.07 6.49 29.11
C SER A 38 12.70 5.84 28.93
N GLU A 39 12.09 5.99 27.75
CA GLU A 39 10.83 5.30 27.43
C GLU A 39 10.97 3.79 27.43
N SER A 40 12.10 3.25 26.94
CA SER A 40 12.38 1.82 26.91
C SER A 40 12.54 1.21 28.31
N VAL A 41 13.19 1.91 29.24
CA VAL A 41 13.29 1.50 30.65
C VAL A 41 11.89 1.42 31.27
N ASN A 42 11.06 2.44 31.04
CA ASN A 42 9.67 2.44 31.51
C ASN A 42 8.86 1.29 30.90
N LYS A 43 9.02 1.04 29.60
CA LYS A 43 8.33 -0.05 28.92
C LYS A 43 8.73 -1.42 29.48
N LEU A 44 10.01 -1.65 29.72
CA LEU A 44 10.50 -2.89 30.33
C LEU A 44 9.90 -3.09 31.73
N HIS A 45 9.87 -2.03 32.55
CA HIS A 45 9.24 -2.07 33.87
C HIS A 45 7.75 -2.46 33.79
N GLN A 46 7.00 -1.87 32.84
CA GLN A 46 5.60 -2.24 32.62
C GLN A 46 5.46 -3.73 32.27
N ILE A 47 6.29 -4.23 31.35
CA ILE A 47 6.29 -5.64 30.94
C ILE A 47 6.58 -6.55 32.13
N GLN A 48 7.63 -6.27 32.90
CA GLN A 48 8.02 -7.06 34.07
C GLN A 48 6.93 -7.10 35.14
N SER A 49 6.28 -5.96 35.38
CA SER A 49 5.16 -5.84 36.32
C SER A 49 3.98 -6.71 35.88
N LEU A 50 3.63 -6.66 34.59
CA LEU A 50 2.54 -7.46 34.03
C LEU A 50 2.86 -8.95 34.02
N LEU A 51 4.08 -9.35 33.63
CA LEU A 51 4.50 -10.76 33.67
C LEU A 51 4.43 -11.33 35.09
N THR A 52 4.74 -10.51 36.10
CA THR A 52 4.73 -10.95 37.50
C THR A 52 3.31 -11.07 38.06
N HIS A 53 2.43 -10.11 37.77
CA HIS A 53 1.13 -10.01 38.46
C HIS A 53 -0.06 -10.45 37.60
N LYS A 54 0.09 -10.42 36.28
CA LYS A 54 -0.94 -10.69 35.26
C LYS A 54 -0.38 -11.38 34.01
N PRO A 55 0.34 -12.51 34.13
CA PRO A 55 0.92 -13.19 32.98
C PRO A 55 -0.14 -13.66 31.96
N GLU A 56 -1.37 -13.92 32.41
CA GLU A 56 -2.46 -14.45 31.59
C GLU A 56 -2.86 -13.55 30.41
N ILE A 57 -2.49 -12.27 30.44
CA ILE A 57 -2.76 -11.33 29.33
C ILE A 57 -1.88 -11.63 28.10
N PHE A 58 -0.70 -12.20 28.33
CA PHE A 58 0.25 -12.57 27.26
C PHE A 58 -0.03 -13.98 26.70
N GLU A 59 -1.11 -14.63 27.14
CA GLU A 59 -1.57 -15.90 26.58
C GLU A 59 -2.54 -15.63 25.42
N PRO A 60 -2.18 -15.98 24.16
CA PRO A 60 -3.02 -15.70 23.00
C PRO A 60 -4.45 -16.25 23.12
N SER A 61 -4.63 -17.39 23.79
CA SER A 61 -5.96 -17.99 24.00
C SER A 61 -6.89 -17.16 24.89
N ASN A 62 -6.35 -16.22 25.66
CA ASN A 62 -7.09 -15.46 26.65
C ASN A 62 -7.40 -14.02 26.20
N ASN A 63 -6.73 -13.52 25.16
CA ASN A 63 -6.87 -12.15 24.71
C ASN A 63 -6.74 -12.04 23.19
N LEU A 64 -7.86 -11.73 22.52
CA LEU A 64 -7.94 -11.63 21.07
C LEU A 64 -7.03 -10.53 20.48
N VAL A 65 -6.84 -9.43 21.20
CA VAL A 65 -5.95 -8.34 20.78
C VAL A 65 -4.51 -8.84 20.77
N TRP A 66 -4.09 -9.49 21.85
CA TRP A 66 -2.75 -10.07 21.94
C TRP A 66 -2.55 -11.20 20.92
N GLU A 67 -3.53 -12.09 20.76
CA GLU A 67 -3.53 -13.13 19.73
C GLU A 67 -3.29 -12.56 18.33
N THR A 68 -3.95 -11.45 18.01
CA THR A 68 -3.81 -10.77 16.72
C THR A 68 -2.39 -10.22 16.54
N ILE A 69 -1.85 -9.54 17.54
CA ILE A 69 -0.48 -9.02 17.53
C ILE A 69 0.53 -10.15 17.32
N VAL A 70 0.44 -11.22 18.13
CA VAL A 70 1.32 -12.39 18.05
C VAL A 70 1.20 -13.08 16.70
N THR A 71 -0.01 -13.24 16.16
CA THR A 71 -0.25 -13.87 14.86
C THR A 71 0.46 -13.09 13.74
N ILE A 72 0.32 -11.77 13.71
CA ILE A 72 0.96 -10.93 12.69
C ILE A 72 2.49 -10.89 12.88
N ALA A 73 2.97 -10.81 14.12
CA ALA A 73 4.40 -10.86 14.43
C ALA A 73 5.04 -12.20 13.99
N ASN A 74 4.36 -13.32 14.22
CA ASN A 74 4.81 -14.63 13.76
C ASN A 74 4.88 -14.74 12.23
N GLN A 75 3.97 -14.07 11.50
CA GLN A 75 4.04 -14.03 10.04
C GLN A 75 5.33 -13.35 9.54
N VAL A 76 5.91 -12.43 10.31
CA VAL A 76 7.22 -11.78 10.05
C VAL A 76 8.38 -12.39 10.84
N ARG A 77 8.19 -13.57 11.44
CA ARG A 77 9.19 -14.32 12.22
C ARG A 77 9.71 -13.59 13.45
N ILE A 78 8.86 -12.78 14.07
CA ILE A 78 9.13 -12.16 15.37
C ILE A 78 8.33 -12.92 16.43
N PRO A 79 8.95 -13.82 17.20
CA PRO A 79 8.27 -14.44 18.32
C PRO A 79 8.11 -13.41 19.43
N LEU A 80 6.88 -13.15 19.86
CA LEU A 80 6.56 -12.29 21.01
C LEU A 80 6.28 -13.16 22.24
N VAL A 81 7.35 -13.72 22.80
CA VAL A 81 7.35 -14.56 24.00
C VAL A 81 8.00 -13.82 25.17
N GLU A 82 7.86 -14.34 26.39
CA GLU A 82 8.41 -13.71 27.60
C GLU A 82 9.86 -13.24 27.43
N ASN A 83 10.77 -14.13 26.98
CA ASN A 83 12.18 -13.79 26.80
C ASN A 83 12.43 -12.65 25.80
N THR A 84 11.54 -12.46 24.83
CA THR A 84 11.67 -11.36 23.86
C THR A 84 11.03 -10.06 24.35
N LEU A 85 10.02 -10.16 25.20
CA LEU A 85 9.35 -8.99 25.77
C LEU A 85 10.14 -8.42 26.95
N ASN A 86 10.68 -9.30 27.79
CA ASN A 86 11.38 -8.96 29.03
C ASN A 86 12.89 -8.78 28.81
N HIS A 87 13.27 -8.04 27.79
CA HIS A 87 14.67 -7.79 27.47
C HIS A 87 14.90 -6.38 26.92
N MET A 88 16.09 -5.84 27.21
CA MET A 88 16.62 -4.64 26.58
C MET A 88 17.59 -5.07 25.50
N TYR A 89 17.39 -4.56 24.29
CA TYR A 89 18.16 -4.93 23.11
C TYR A 89 19.28 -3.92 22.87
N PRO A 90 20.53 -4.37 22.70
CA PRO A 90 21.65 -3.47 22.45
C PRO A 90 21.54 -2.84 21.05
N VAL A 91 21.84 -1.56 20.99
CA VAL A 91 22.02 -0.73 19.79
C VAL A 91 23.35 0.01 19.91
N GLU A 92 23.84 0.63 18.82
CA GLU A 92 25.20 1.20 18.74
C GLU A 92 25.58 2.09 19.93
N ASN A 93 24.63 2.86 20.47
CA ASN A 93 24.85 3.81 21.57
C ASN A 93 23.95 3.56 22.81
N GLY A 94 23.52 2.31 23.03
CA GLY A 94 22.87 1.92 24.28
C GLY A 94 21.87 0.78 24.12
N GLU A 95 20.73 0.82 24.81
CA GLU A 95 19.76 -0.28 24.79
C GLU A 95 18.33 0.21 24.69
N VAL A 96 17.47 -0.57 24.00
CA VAL A 96 16.07 -0.23 23.76
C VAL A 96 15.14 -1.43 24.00
N SER A 97 13.88 -1.15 24.32
CA SER A 97 12.83 -2.14 24.54
C SER A 97 12.36 -2.78 23.23
N VAL A 98 11.60 -3.88 23.34
CA VAL A 98 11.08 -4.65 22.21
C VAL A 98 10.27 -3.82 21.18
N ASP A 99 9.51 -2.82 21.62
CA ASP A 99 8.76 -1.96 20.69
C ASP A 99 9.69 -1.00 19.93
N ASN A 100 10.72 -0.48 20.59
CA ASN A 100 11.68 0.44 19.99
C ASN A 100 12.69 -0.27 19.07
N ILE A 101 13.11 -1.50 19.38
CA ILE A 101 13.92 -2.28 18.42
C ILE A 101 13.14 -2.60 17.14
N LEU A 102 11.82 -2.82 17.24
CA LEU A 102 10.96 -3.02 16.07
C LEU A 102 10.76 -1.73 15.24
N ARG A 103 10.71 -0.56 15.89
CA ARG A 103 10.71 0.73 15.19
C ARG A 103 12.04 0.99 14.47
N LEU A 104 13.17 0.64 15.10
CA LEU A 104 14.48 0.71 14.47
C LEU A 104 14.59 -0.24 13.27
N GLU A 105 14.18 -1.50 13.43
CA GLU A 105 14.15 -2.48 12.33
C GLU A 105 13.29 -1.98 11.16
N SER A 106 12.17 -1.29 11.45
CA SER A 106 11.34 -0.66 10.43
C SER A 106 12.07 0.43 9.66
N TYR A 107 12.84 1.27 10.36
CA TYR A 107 13.64 2.34 9.76
C TYR A 107 14.75 1.77 8.86
N ASP A 108 15.47 0.76 9.35
CA ASP A 108 16.60 0.14 8.65
C ASP A 108 16.17 -0.64 7.41
N THR A 109 15.12 -1.46 7.54
CA THR A 109 14.59 -2.28 6.45
C THR A 109 13.66 -1.51 5.52
N ASN A 110 13.17 -0.35 5.96
CA ASN A 110 12.08 0.41 5.36
C ASN A 110 10.77 -0.39 5.27
N LEU A 111 10.54 -1.39 6.13
CA LEU A 111 9.31 -2.19 6.18
C LEU A 111 8.38 -1.68 7.28
N ALA A 112 7.22 -1.13 6.91
CA ALA A 112 6.28 -0.50 7.85
C ALA A 112 5.68 -1.47 8.88
N ILE A 113 5.65 -2.77 8.56
CA ILE A 113 5.07 -3.79 9.44
C ILE A 113 5.77 -3.88 10.80
N TYR A 114 7.09 -3.69 10.84
CA TYR A 114 7.83 -3.75 12.11
C TYR A 114 7.44 -2.61 13.04
N LYS A 115 7.37 -1.38 12.54
CA LYS A 115 6.88 -0.23 13.30
C LYS A 115 5.45 -0.47 13.78
N ALA A 116 4.58 -0.98 12.92
CA ALA A 116 3.19 -1.23 13.29
C ALA A 116 3.03 -2.30 14.39
N ILE A 117 3.88 -3.34 14.38
CA ILE A 117 3.94 -4.32 15.48
C ILE A 117 4.48 -3.66 16.75
N GLY A 118 5.57 -2.89 16.67
CA GLY A 118 6.14 -2.19 17.82
C GLY A 118 5.14 -1.23 18.46
N ASP A 119 4.47 -0.41 17.66
CA ASP A 119 3.41 0.50 18.13
C ASP A 119 2.26 -0.27 18.78
N ALA A 120 1.84 -1.40 18.19
CA ALA A 120 0.78 -2.22 18.72
C ALA A 120 1.12 -2.86 20.07
N VAL A 121 2.32 -3.41 20.20
CA VAL A 121 2.85 -3.96 21.46
C VAL A 121 2.92 -2.87 22.52
N SER A 122 3.44 -1.69 22.17
CA SER A 122 3.59 -0.57 23.08
C SER A 122 2.26 -0.11 23.66
N VAL A 123 1.24 0.07 22.81
CA VAL A 123 -0.12 0.49 23.19
C VAL A 123 -0.82 -0.58 24.03
N TYR A 124 -0.75 -1.84 23.60
CA TYR A 124 -1.35 -2.95 24.34
C TYR A 124 -0.81 -3.04 25.78
N ILE A 125 0.52 -3.02 25.94
CA ILE A 125 1.19 -3.05 27.25
C ILE A 125 0.76 -1.85 28.09
N ASP A 126 0.68 -0.65 27.50
CA ASP A 126 0.29 0.55 28.23
C ASP A 126 -1.15 0.45 28.78
N PHE A 127 -2.10 -0.01 27.96
CA PHE A 127 -3.49 -0.22 28.41
C PHE A 127 -3.59 -1.28 29.50
N CYS A 128 -2.92 -2.42 29.33
CA CYS A 128 -2.91 -3.47 30.34
C CYS A 128 -2.25 -3.00 31.64
N TYR A 129 -1.13 -2.28 31.57
CA TYR A 129 -0.44 -1.75 32.75
C TYR A 129 -1.32 -0.75 33.50
N LYS A 130 -1.91 0.22 32.77
CA LYS A 130 -2.78 1.24 33.36
C LYS A 130 -4.03 0.65 34.02
N HIS A 131 -4.58 -0.42 33.45
CA HIS A 131 -5.76 -1.07 34.01
C HIS A 131 -5.41 -2.00 35.18
N PHE A 132 -4.45 -2.91 35.00
CA PHE A 132 -4.21 -3.98 35.96
C PHE A 132 -3.18 -3.68 37.06
N ILE A 133 -2.26 -2.74 36.82
CA ILE A 133 -1.16 -2.43 37.76
C ILE A 133 -1.36 -1.04 38.37
N ASP A 134 -1.42 0.00 37.53
CA ASP A 134 -1.53 1.39 37.98
C ASP A 134 -2.95 1.77 38.41
N SER A 135 -3.96 1.02 37.98
CA SER A 135 -5.39 1.29 38.21
C SER A 135 -5.84 2.70 37.76
N SER A 136 -5.10 3.32 36.84
CA SER A 136 -5.40 4.65 36.30
C SER A 136 -6.42 4.61 35.16
N LEU A 137 -6.77 3.41 34.68
CA LEU A 137 -7.72 3.18 33.58
C LEU A 137 -8.90 2.34 34.08
N SER A 138 -10.11 2.87 33.95
CA SER A 138 -11.33 2.19 34.36
C SER A 138 -11.59 0.93 33.52
N ASP A 139 -12.38 -0.01 34.05
CA ASP A 139 -12.76 -1.22 33.32
C ASP A 139 -13.54 -0.91 32.02
N ASP A 140 -14.45 0.08 32.07
CA ASP A 140 -15.21 0.52 30.90
C ASP A 140 -14.30 1.15 29.82
N ASP A 141 -13.36 2.01 30.22
CA ASP A 141 -12.40 2.62 29.31
C ASP A 141 -11.43 1.58 28.73
N TYR A 142 -10.97 0.64 29.56
CA TYR A 142 -10.10 -0.45 29.11
C TYR A 142 -10.77 -1.31 28.04
N LYS A 143 -12.03 -1.72 28.25
CA LYS A 143 -12.81 -2.47 27.26
C LYS A 143 -12.98 -1.68 25.98
N LEU A 144 -13.38 -0.40 26.09
CA LEU A 144 -13.54 0.47 24.92
C LEU A 144 -12.24 0.62 24.13
N MET A 145 -11.11 0.79 24.81
CA MET A 145 -9.79 0.89 24.19
C MET A 145 -9.40 -0.42 23.49
N MET A 146 -9.60 -1.57 24.13
CA MET A 146 -9.31 -2.88 23.55
C MET A 146 -10.19 -3.18 22.33
N GLU A 147 -11.48 -2.86 22.37
CA GLU A 147 -12.40 -2.98 21.24
C GLU A 147 -12.01 -2.05 20.08
N SER A 148 -11.66 -0.80 20.39
CA SER A 148 -11.23 0.17 19.37
C SER A 148 -9.88 -0.19 18.76
N PHE A 149 -9.02 -0.85 19.54
CA PHE A 149 -7.67 -1.23 19.15
C PHE A 149 -7.59 -2.65 18.56
N LEU A 150 -8.66 -3.45 18.55
CA LEU A 150 -8.67 -4.92 18.32
C LEU A 150 -7.68 -5.45 17.26
N CYS A 151 -7.42 -4.68 16.20
CA CYS A 151 -6.33 -4.97 15.26
C CYS A 151 -5.41 -3.78 14.93
N GLY A 152 -5.63 -2.58 15.51
CA GLY A 152 -4.95 -1.32 15.20
C GLY A 152 -5.01 -0.93 13.73
N ALA A 153 -5.47 0.28 13.39
CA ALA A 153 -5.56 0.69 11.98
C ALA A 153 -4.22 0.52 11.23
N GLN A 154 -3.11 0.89 11.87
CA GLN A 154 -1.77 0.78 11.29
C GLN A 154 -1.29 -0.67 11.14
N LEU A 155 -1.48 -1.53 12.15
CA LEU A 155 -1.04 -2.94 12.11
C LEU A 155 -1.79 -3.71 11.02
N THR A 156 -3.11 -3.52 10.93
CA THR A 156 -3.93 -4.13 9.88
C THR A 156 -3.50 -3.65 8.49
N THR A 157 -3.37 -2.34 8.30
CA THR A 157 -2.98 -1.76 7.01
C THR A 157 -1.58 -2.17 6.60
N ALA A 158 -0.61 -2.24 7.52
CA ALA A 158 0.74 -2.70 7.22
C ALA A 158 0.77 -4.20 6.88
N ASN A 159 -0.01 -5.03 7.57
CA ASN A 159 -0.07 -6.47 7.31
C ASN A 159 -0.67 -6.77 5.92
N TYR A 160 -1.75 -6.07 5.56
CA TYR A 160 -2.44 -6.24 4.29
C TYR A 160 -1.98 -5.28 3.19
N GLU A 161 -0.87 -4.57 3.38
CA GLU A 161 -0.35 -3.56 2.46
C GLU A 161 -0.19 -4.11 1.04
N SER A 162 0.22 -5.37 0.90
CA SER A 162 0.35 -6.03 -0.40
C SER A 162 -0.98 -6.22 -1.11
N LEU A 163 -2.04 -6.57 -0.38
CA LEU A 163 -3.40 -6.70 -0.92
C LEU A 163 -3.99 -5.33 -1.24
N ILE A 164 -3.81 -4.34 -0.37
CA ILE A 164 -4.25 -2.95 -0.60
C ILE A 164 -3.58 -2.39 -1.86
N SER A 165 -2.27 -2.61 -1.99
CA SER A 165 -1.51 -2.21 -3.17
C SER A 165 -1.90 -2.99 -4.43
N ALA A 166 -2.25 -4.27 -4.31
CA ALA A 166 -2.76 -5.05 -5.43
C ALA A 166 -4.15 -4.55 -5.85
N ALA A 167 -5.02 -4.22 -4.90
CA ALA A 167 -6.33 -3.63 -5.14
C ALA A 167 -6.23 -2.27 -5.83
N SER A 168 -5.30 -1.42 -5.42
CA SER A 168 -5.06 -0.13 -6.08
C SER A 168 -4.42 -0.28 -7.47
N LYS A 169 -3.66 -1.36 -7.70
CA LYS A 169 -3.02 -1.70 -8.98
C LYS A 169 -3.83 -2.64 -9.88
N LEU A 170 -5.02 -3.06 -9.47
CA LEU A 170 -5.86 -3.97 -10.26
C LEU A 170 -6.38 -3.26 -11.52
N SER A 171 -5.55 -3.29 -12.57
CA SER A 171 -5.73 -3.19 -14.03
C SER A 171 -6.60 -2.08 -14.65
N PHE A 172 -7.44 -1.37 -13.91
CA PHE A 172 -8.37 -0.42 -14.52
C PHE A 172 -7.70 0.86 -14.98
N HIS A 173 -6.76 1.43 -14.21
CA HIS A 173 -6.21 2.73 -14.60
C HIS A 173 -5.25 2.62 -15.78
N GLU A 174 -4.24 1.76 -15.70
CA GLU A 174 -3.24 1.59 -16.76
C GLU A 174 -3.86 1.01 -18.05
N ALA A 175 -4.76 0.03 -17.95
CA ALA A 175 -5.45 -0.49 -19.14
C ALA A 175 -6.44 0.52 -19.72
N ASN A 176 -7.03 1.40 -18.91
CA ASN A 176 -7.94 2.44 -19.41
C ASN A 176 -7.16 3.61 -20.03
N GLU A 177 -6.03 4.02 -19.46
CA GLU A 177 -5.12 4.99 -20.07
C GLU A 177 -4.54 4.47 -21.39
N GLU A 178 -4.09 3.21 -21.44
CA GLU A 178 -3.59 2.60 -22.67
C GLU A 178 -4.72 2.46 -23.72
N ARG A 179 -5.93 2.04 -23.32
CA ARG A 179 -7.09 2.03 -24.23
C ARG A 179 -7.47 3.42 -24.72
N LYS A 180 -7.36 4.44 -23.88
CA LYS A 180 -7.63 5.83 -24.24
C LYS A 180 -6.61 6.33 -25.25
N LYS A 181 -5.32 6.11 -25.00
CA LYS A 181 -4.22 6.43 -25.92
C LYS A 181 -4.39 5.72 -27.27
N GLN A 182 -4.64 4.41 -27.27
CA GLN A 182 -4.89 3.65 -28.50
C GLN A 182 -6.14 4.13 -29.25
N SER A 183 -7.18 4.57 -28.53
CA SER A 183 -8.38 5.15 -29.13
C SER A 183 -8.10 6.52 -29.78
N GLU A 184 -7.32 7.37 -29.11
CA GLU A 184 -6.91 8.70 -29.61
C GLU A 184 -6.02 8.59 -30.85
N GLU A 185 -5.03 7.70 -30.84
CA GLU A 185 -4.16 7.43 -31.99
C GLU A 185 -4.96 6.92 -33.19
N LYS A 186 -5.90 5.99 -32.95
CA LYS A 186 -6.79 5.46 -33.98
C LYS A 186 -7.70 6.54 -34.57
N ALA A 187 -8.23 7.43 -33.73
CA ALA A 187 -9.05 8.56 -34.19
C ALA A 187 -8.23 9.53 -35.06
N LYS A 188 -7.01 9.88 -34.62
CA LYS A 188 -6.09 10.74 -35.39
C LYS A 188 -5.78 10.13 -36.76
N ARG A 189 -5.40 8.84 -36.78
CA ARG A 189 -5.09 8.12 -38.02
C ARG A 189 -6.31 8.02 -38.96
N ALA A 190 -7.50 7.80 -38.42
CA ALA A 190 -8.74 7.78 -39.21
C ALA A 190 -9.04 9.13 -39.87
N ILE A 191 -8.78 10.24 -39.18
CA ILE A 191 -8.96 11.60 -39.71
C ILE A 191 -7.94 11.89 -40.81
N GLU A 192 -6.66 11.55 -40.61
CA GLU A 192 -5.63 11.68 -41.66
C GLU A 192 -6.00 10.91 -42.93
N LEU A 193 -6.45 9.67 -42.79
CA LEU A 193 -6.90 8.85 -43.93
C LEU A 193 -8.16 9.42 -44.60
N ARG A 194 -9.10 9.97 -43.82
CA ARG A 194 -10.28 10.66 -44.33
C ARG A 194 -9.88 11.85 -45.19
N ASP A 195 -9.02 12.71 -44.68
CA ASP A 195 -8.66 13.97 -45.34
C ASP A 195 -7.90 13.70 -46.65
N ASN A 196 -6.99 12.72 -46.64
CA ASN A 196 -6.32 12.23 -47.86
C ASN A 196 -7.32 11.67 -48.90
N LEU A 197 -8.31 10.89 -48.46
CA LEU A 197 -9.34 10.34 -49.36
C LEU A 197 -10.30 11.41 -49.87
N LYS A 198 -10.62 12.44 -49.08
CA LYS A 198 -11.42 13.59 -49.54
C LYS A 198 -10.70 14.40 -50.61
N GLN A 199 -9.39 14.59 -50.47
CA GLN A 199 -8.57 15.26 -51.49
C GLN A 199 -8.54 14.46 -52.80
N ALA A 200 -8.34 13.14 -52.73
CA ALA A 200 -8.31 12.28 -53.91
C ALA A 200 -9.69 12.04 -54.55
N HIS A 201 -10.76 12.09 -53.74
CA HIS A 201 -12.13 11.79 -54.16
C HIS A 201 -13.15 12.79 -53.60
N PRO A 202 -13.11 14.06 -54.06
CA PRO A 202 -13.90 15.15 -53.47
C PRO A 202 -15.42 15.00 -53.59
N THR A 203 -15.90 14.18 -54.54
CA THR A 203 -17.34 13.94 -54.77
C THR A 203 -17.90 12.75 -53.96
N LYS A 204 -17.07 12.04 -53.20
CA LYS A 204 -17.50 10.85 -52.45
C LYS A 204 -18.01 11.23 -51.07
N SER A 205 -19.06 10.53 -50.62
CA SER A 205 -19.67 10.76 -49.31
C SER A 205 -18.78 10.24 -48.17
N ASP A 206 -18.96 10.80 -46.97
CA ASP A 206 -18.27 10.35 -45.75
C ASP A 206 -18.55 8.87 -45.43
N SER A 207 -19.72 8.36 -45.83
CA SER A 207 -20.07 6.94 -45.71
C SER A 207 -19.18 6.05 -46.59
N TRP A 208 -18.93 6.47 -47.83
CA TRP A 208 -18.06 5.77 -48.79
C TRP A 208 -16.59 5.83 -48.37
N ILE A 209 -16.16 6.95 -47.77
CA ILE A 209 -14.81 7.14 -47.24
C ILE A 209 -14.60 6.26 -46.00
N ALA A 210 -15.58 6.23 -45.08
CA ALA A 210 -15.50 5.43 -43.86
C ALA A 210 -15.30 3.93 -44.14
N GLU A 211 -15.93 3.37 -45.18
CA GLU A 211 -15.73 1.98 -45.59
C GLU A 211 -14.27 1.66 -45.92
N ARG A 212 -13.57 2.57 -46.59
CA ARG A 212 -12.17 2.39 -46.99
C ARG A 212 -11.22 2.62 -45.84
N VAL A 213 -11.52 3.58 -44.97
CA VAL A 213 -10.75 3.82 -43.75
C VAL A 213 -10.85 2.62 -42.79
N VAL A 214 -12.03 1.98 -42.69
CA VAL A 214 -12.20 0.74 -41.92
C VAL A 214 -11.27 -0.36 -42.41
N ILE A 215 -11.21 -0.60 -43.72
CA ILE A 215 -10.36 -1.63 -44.31
C ILE A 215 -8.90 -1.34 -43.98
N LYS A 216 -8.41 -0.13 -44.29
CA LYS A 216 -7.01 0.26 -44.03
C LYS A 216 -6.63 0.14 -42.55
N ILE A 217 -7.45 0.64 -41.63
CA ILE A 217 -7.14 0.57 -40.19
C ILE A 217 -7.20 -0.88 -39.70
N THR A 218 -8.13 -1.69 -40.22
CA THR A 218 -8.21 -3.11 -39.85
C THR A 218 -6.98 -3.86 -40.35
N ASP A 219 -6.50 -3.57 -41.56
CA ASP A 219 -5.29 -4.17 -42.11
C ASP A 219 -4.05 -3.72 -41.31
N GLU A 220 -3.91 -2.42 -41.03
CA GLU A 220 -2.82 -1.86 -40.20
C GLU A 220 -2.78 -2.51 -38.80
N LEU A 221 -3.95 -2.74 -38.17
CA LEU A 221 -4.05 -3.38 -36.85
C LEU A 221 -3.65 -4.86 -36.85
N ASN A 222 -3.76 -5.53 -37.99
CA ASN A 222 -3.49 -6.96 -38.11
C ASN A 222 -2.14 -7.26 -38.81
N ALA A 223 -1.44 -6.24 -39.30
CA ALA A 223 -0.22 -6.39 -40.10
C ALA A 223 0.97 -7.04 -39.37
N GLN A 224 0.94 -7.08 -38.03
CA GLN A 224 2.00 -7.63 -37.18
C GLN A 224 1.52 -8.77 -36.26
N LEU A 225 0.28 -9.24 -36.42
CA LEU A 225 -0.23 -10.34 -35.61
C LEU A 225 0.37 -11.67 -36.08
N ALA A 226 0.79 -12.51 -35.14
CA ALA A 226 1.13 -13.90 -35.43
C ALA A 226 -0.10 -14.69 -35.89
N ASP A 227 0.10 -15.79 -36.63
CA ASP A 227 -0.97 -16.56 -37.27
C ASP A 227 -1.99 -17.16 -36.28
N ASP A 228 -1.61 -17.31 -35.01
CA ASP A 228 -2.42 -17.82 -33.91
C ASP A 228 -3.16 -16.73 -33.11
N GLU A 229 -2.90 -15.45 -33.37
CA GLU A 229 -3.55 -14.36 -32.66
C GLU A 229 -4.92 -13.96 -33.24
N LYS A 230 -5.86 -13.61 -32.34
CA LYS A 230 -7.22 -13.21 -32.71
C LYS A 230 -7.20 -11.89 -33.49
N LYS A 231 -7.58 -11.95 -34.77
CA LYS A 231 -7.73 -10.77 -35.63
C LYS A 231 -8.65 -9.72 -35.01
N ARG A 232 -8.21 -8.47 -35.08
CA ARG A 232 -8.92 -7.30 -34.60
C ARG A 232 -9.71 -6.68 -35.76
N SER A 233 -10.87 -6.11 -35.48
CA SER A 233 -11.68 -5.40 -36.47
C SER A 233 -12.16 -4.05 -35.93
N VAL A 234 -12.38 -3.09 -36.84
CA VAL A 234 -12.96 -1.79 -36.51
C VAL A 234 -14.26 -1.62 -37.27
N SER A 235 -15.30 -1.14 -36.59
CA SER A 235 -16.61 -0.95 -37.23
C SER A 235 -16.68 0.36 -38.02
N LYS A 236 -17.45 0.36 -39.11
CA LYS A 236 -17.77 1.58 -39.88
C LYS A 236 -18.41 2.67 -39.01
N LYS A 237 -19.28 2.29 -38.08
CA LYS A 237 -19.91 3.22 -37.13
C LYS A 237 -18.87 3.93 -36.25
N THR A 238 -17.83 3.22 -35.82
CA THR A 238 -16.74 3.79 -35.02
C THR A 238 -15.98 4.86 -35.80
N ILE A 239 -15.64 4.59 -37.07
CA ILE A 239 -14.95 5.55 -37.93
C ILE A 239 -15.81 6.78 -38.23
N GLN A 240 -17.10 6.58 -38.54
CA GLN A 240 -18.04 7.69 -38.76
C GLN A 240 -18.22 8.58 -37.52
N ARG A 241 -18.14 7.98 -36.32
CA ARG A 241 -18.16 8.72 -35.06
C ARG A 241 -16.94 9.62 -34.94
N TYR A 242 -15.74 9.12 -35.24
CA TYR A 242 -14.52 9.95 -35.25
C TYR A 242 -14.63 11.13 -36.22
N PHE A 243 -15.23 10.93 -37.40
CA PHE A 243 -15.43 12.02 -38.36
C PHE A 243 -16.38 13.09 -37.83
N THR A 244 -17.49 12.66 -37.25
CA THR A 244 -18.49 13.55 -36.64
C THR A 244 -17.90 14.35 -35.48
N GLU A 245 -17.14 13.70 -34.60
CA GLU A 245 -16.48 14.35 -33.46
C GLU A 245 -15.39 15.34 -33.90
N ALA A 246 -14.63 15.03 -34.95
CA ALA A 246 -13.65 15.94 -35.52
C ALA A 246 -14.30 17.20 -36.11
N ASN A 247 -15.40 17.05 -36.85
CA ASN A 247 -16.12 18.17 -37.45
C ASN A 247 -16.75 19.08 -36.38
N LYS A 248 -17.17 18.52 -35.24
CA LYS A 248 -17.67 19.30 -34.09
C LYS A 248 -16.59 20.14 -33.40
N ARG A 249 -15.32 19.75 -33.47
CA ARG A 249 -14.19 20.49 -32.88
C ARG A 249 -13.66 21.62 -33.77
N GLN A 250 -14.13 21.69 -35.01
CA GLN A 250 -13.76 22.72 -36.00
C GLN A 250 -14.82 23.82 -36.14
N LEU A 251 -15.97 23.66 -35.47
CA LEU A 251 -17.04 24.66 -35.31
C LEU A 251 -16.90 25.35 -33.95
#